data_AF-A0A9D0YYE3-F1
#
_entry.id   AF-A0A9D0YYE3-F1
#
_cell.length_a   1.000
_cell.length_b   1.000
_cell.length_c   1.000
_cell.angle_alpha   90.00
_cell.angle_beta   90.00
_cell.angle_gamma   90.00
#
_symmetry.space_group_name_H-M   'P 1'
#
loop_
_entity.id
_entity.type
_entity.pdbx_description
1 polymer ?
#
loop_
_entity_poly.entity_id
_entity_poly.type
_entity_poly.pdbx_seq_one_letter_code
_entity_poly.pdbx_strand_id
1 'polypeptide(L)'
;MNALERLRAGGVVGGGGAGFPLYQKLAARVKTLLINAAECEPLLRSDQYLMLHETEALLRGAEALRALAGAEQCVLCLKEHYREQLRVLREGIERLALERVSVKAMPAVYPIGDEQAVVYEATARAVPPLRLPSSVEATVVSVSTAINAYYAQSGVPVTHRYVTVAGCVLRPGVYHVPVGMPVSELLEQAGGCTVREHRVFLGGPMMGTLLHPQDDAVVTKTCGGVLVFPAAHVLVRQAELPLAHMRNRAKAACIQCRTCTDLCPRYLLGHPIAPHLSMRAFAMGRDMQDGSPLLCMECGVCELYACPMSLSPRAVQRMYKEALRGQGARPDFAAEAAHRMRGCRQVPTERLMARIDVSAYAFDTPAQAVEVTSERVRIPLRQHIGVAAAPCVAPGERVRCGDTVGRMAPGALGADVHASIDGVVERVDADAVVIGREAAR
;
A
#
# COMPACT_ATOMS: atom_id res chain seq x y z
N MET A 1 -5.89 -29.49 -0.36
CA MET A 1 -6.22 -28.07 -0.16
C MET A 1 -6.92 -27.53 -1.40
N ASN A 2 -8.05 -26.85 -1.24
CA ASN A 2 -8.66 -26.08 -2.31
C ASN A 2 -7.80 -24.83 -2.64
N ALA A 3 -8.14 -24.12 -3.72
CA ALA A 3 -7.34 -22.98 -4.16
C ALA A 3 -7.33 -21.80 -3.16
N LEU A 4 -8.42 -21.54 -2.44
CA LEU A 4 -8.47 -20.48 -1.42
C LEU A 4 -7.64 -20.85 -0.19
N GLU A 5 -7.64 -22.13 0.21
CA GLU A 5 -6.76 -22.67 1.26
C GLU A 5 -5.29 -22.52 0.87
N ARG A 6 -4.93 -22.77 -0.39
CA ARG A 6 -3.56 -22.52 -0.89
C ARG A 6 -3.16 -21.05 -0.80
N LEU A 7 -4.07 -20.10 -1.05
CA LEU A 7 -3.76 -18.67 -0.88
C LEU A 7 -3.54 -18.29 0.58
N ARG A 8 -4.32 -18.87 1.49
CA ARG A 8 -4.17 -18.66 2.94
C ARG A 8 -2.87 -19.28 3.46
N ALA A 9 -2.63 -20.55 3.11
CA ALA A 9 -1.43 -21.30 3.48
C ALA A 9 -0.18 -20.71 2.85
N GLY A 10 -0.23 -20.20 1.62
CA GLY A 10 0.87 -19.50 0.96
C GLY A 10 1.16 -18.11 1.52
N GLY A 11 0.36 -17.63 2.48
CA GLY A 11 0.58 -16.36 3.15
C GLY A 11 0.27 -15.14 2.28
N VAL A 12 -0.66 -15.26 1.32
CA VAL A 12 -0.95 -14.20 0.34
C VAL A 12 -1.88 -13.14 0.93
N VAL A 13 -1.35 -11.92 1.04
CA VAL A 13 -2.05 -10.73 1.56
C VAL A 13 -2.00 -9.60 0.53
N GLY A 14 -2.90 -8.62 0.67
CA GLY A 14 -2.92 -7.42 -0.16
C GLY A 14 -1.65 -6.58 0.02
N GLY A 15 -0.85 -6.45 -1.02
CA GLY A 15 0.46 -5.79 -0.97
C GLY A 15 0.46 -4.26 -0.96
N GLY A 16 -0.70 -3.62 -1.15
CA GLY A 16 -0.83 -2.15 -1.30
C GLY A 16 -1.34 -1.42 -0.05
N GLY A 17 -1.19 -1.98 1.16
CA GLY A 17 -1.73 -1.33 2.37
C GLY A 17 -1.76 -2.25 3.59
N ALA A 18 -2.90 -2.29 4.29
CA ALA A 18 -3.04 -3.00 5.58
C ALA A 18 -2.91 -4.55 5.52
N GLY A 19 -2.59 -5.14 4.38
CA GLY A 19 -2.38 -6.59 4.26
C GLY A 19 -3.66 -7.41 4.37
N PHE A 20 -4.77 -7.02 3.71
CA PHE A 20 -6.00 -7.81 3.76
C PHE A 20 -5.78 -9.24 3.20
N PRO A 21 -6.14 -10.32 3.93
CA PRO A 21 -5.95 -11.69 3.44
C PRO A 21 -6.70 -11.96 2.14
N LEU A 22 -5.99 -12.42 1.10
CA LEU A 22 -6.56 -12.49 -0.25
C LEU A 22 -7.72 -13.47 -0.34
N TYR A 23 -7.61 -14.66 0.29
CA TYR A 23 -8.67 -15.67 0.26
C TYR A 23 -10.02 -15.12 0.79
N GLN A 24 -9.97 -14.29 1.84
CA GLN A 24 -11.17 -13.67 2.41
C GLN A 24 -11.74 -12.60 1.47
N LYS A 25 -10.87 -11.88 0.76
CA LYS A 25 -11.27 -10.86 -0.22
C LYS A 25 -12.01 -11.48 -1.41
N LEU A 26 -11.63 -12.69 -1.80
CA LEU A 26 -12.25 -13.47 -2.89
C LEU A 26 -13.49 -14.25 -2.46
N ALA A 27 -13.78 -14.35 -1.16
CA ALA A 27 -14.95 -15.08 -0.67
C ALA A 27 -16.28 -14.44 -1.12
N ALA A 28 -16.28 -13.13 -1.35
CA ALA A 28 -17.41 -12.44 -1.96
C ALA A 28 -17.35 -12.60 -3.50
N ARG A 29 -18.36 -13.25 -4.08
CA ARG A 29 -18.50 -13.29 -5.54
C ARG A 29 -18.78 -11.89 -6.09
N VAL A 30 -18.10 -11.54 -7.17
CA VAL A 30 -18.19 -10.23 -7.82
C VAL A 30 -18.28 -10.42 -9.33
N LYS A 31 -18.74 -9.40 -10.06
CA LYS A 31 -18.77 -9.44 -11.53
C LYS A 31 -17.43 -9.03 -12.16
N THR A 32 -16.72 -8.11 -11.53
CA THR A 32 -15.48 -7.54 -12.07
C THR A 32 -14.32 -7.66 -11.09
N LEU A 33 -13.24 -8.31 -11.50
CA LEU A 33 -11.95 -8.24 -10.82
C LEU A 33 -11.12 -7.10 -11.42
N LEU A 34 -10.58 -6.24 -10.58
CA LEU A 34 -9.71 -5.14 -11.00
C LEU A 34 -8.31 -5.39 -10.46
N ILE A 35 -7.30 -5.42 -11.33
CA ILE A 35 -5.91 -5.38 -10.89
C ILE A 35 -5.49 -3.91 -10.83
N ASN A 36 -5.26 -3.40 -9.62
CA ASN A 36 -4.71 -2.07 -9.42
C ASN A 36 -3.23 -2.08 -9.76
N ALA A 37 -2.93 -1.60 -10.95
CA ALA A 37 -1.60 -1.50 -11.54
C ALA A 37 -1.22 -0.03 -11.80
N ALA A 38 -1.93 0.90 -11.15
CA ALA A 38 -1.73 2.32 -11.36
C ALA A 38 -0.56 2.89 -10.54
N GLU A 39 -0.19 2.27 -9.41
CA GLU A 39 0.77 2.72 -8.38
C GLU A 39 0.82 4.26 -8.22
N CYS A 40 0.20 4.76 -7.17
CA CYS A 40 0.04 6.19 -6.98
C CYS A 40 1.07 6.83 -6.09
N GLU A 41 1.76 6.08 -5.25
CA GLU A 41 2.81 6.66 -4.44
C GLU A 41 3.95 7.15 -5.34
N PRO A 42 4.28 8.46 -5.30
CA PRO A 42 5.42 8.97 -6.06
C PRO A 42 6.70 8.22 -5.71
N LEU A 43 7.64 8.17 -6.65
CA LEU A 43 8.93 7.44 -6.55
C LEU A 43 8.85 5.91 -6.57
N LEU A 44 7.70 5.28 -6.27
CA LEU A 44 7.62 3.81 -6.32
C LEU A 44 7.67 3.31 -7.77
N ARG A 45 8.42 2.22 -7.97
CA ARG A 45 8.70 1.58 -9.26
C ARG A 45 8.54 0.05 -9.25
N SER A 46 8.38 -0.57 -8.08
CA SER A 46 8.28 -2.02 -7.93
C SER A 46 7.13 -2.63 -8.74
N ASP A 47 5.93 -2.04 -8.71
CA ASP A 47 4.81 -2.54 -9.53
C ASP A 47 5.06 -2.37 -11.04
N GLN A 48 5.70 -1.27 -11.46
CA GLN A 48 6.08 -1.06 -12.86
C GLN A 48 7.11 -2.10 -13.32
N TYR A 49 8.09 -2.40 -12.46
CA TYR A 49 9.09 -3.43 -12.69
C TYR A 49 8.44 -4.81 -12.83
N LEU A 50 7.55 -5.18 -11.91
CA LEU A 50 6.83 -6.45 -11.93
C LEU A 50 5.99 -6.63 -13.19
N MET A 51 5.35 -5.58 -13.69
CA MET A 51 4.56 -5.67 -14.92
C MET A 51 5.41 -6.00 -16.16
N LEU A 52 6.67 -5.60 -16.18
CA LEU A 52 7.60 -5.86 -17.29
C LEU A 52 8.30 -7.23 -17.16
N HIS A 53 8.66 -7.63 -15.94
CA HIS A 53 9.53 -8.80 -15.71
C HIS A 53 8.76 -10.04 -15.23
N GLU A 54 7.58 -9.85 -14.65
CA GLU A 54 6.69 -10.92 -14.15
C GLU A 54 5.35 -10.92 -14.89
N THR A 55 5.34 -10.48 -16.16
CA THR A 55 4.13 -10.33 -16.98
C THR A 55 3.30 -11.61 -17.04
N GLU A 56 3.94 -12.75 -17.28
CA GLU A 56 3.23 -14.02 -17.41
C GLU A 56 2.63 -14.48 -16.07
N ALA A 57 3.39 -14.38 -14.98
CA ALA A 57 2.90 -14.69 -13.63
C ALA A 57 1.74 -13.77 -13.23
N LEU A 58 1.83 -12.48 -13.56
CA LEU A 58 0.77 -11.49 -13.33
C LEU A 58 -0.51 -11.85 -14.07
N LEU A 59 -0.42 -12.13 -15.38
CA LEU A 59 -1.59 -12.41 -16.22
C LEU A 59 -2.25 -13.75 -15.85
N ARG A 60 -1.46 -14.81 -15.61
CA ARG A 60 -1.98 -16.10 -15.14
C ARG A 60 -2.59 -15.98 -13.75
N GLY A 61 -1.95 -15.23 -12.85
CA GLY A 61 -2.48 -14.93 -11.51
C GLY A 61 -3.79 -14.16 -11.59
N ALA A 62 -3.87 -13.13 -12.43
CA ALA A 62 -5.08 -12.34 -12.65
C ALA A 62 -6.26 -13.20 -13.16
N GLU A 63 -6.01 -14.09 -14.12
CA GLU A 63 -7.04 -15.01 -14.63
C GLU A 63 -7.48 -16.04 -13.57
N ALA A 64 -6.53 -16.62 -12.82
CA ALA A 64 -6.85 -17.54 -11.74
C ALA A 64 -7.69 -16.85 -10.66
N LEU A 65 -7.34 -15.62 -10.28
CA LEU A 65 -8.11 -14.83 -9.32
C LEU A 65 -9.49 -14.46 -9.84
N ARG A 66 -9.63 -14.15 -11.14
CA ARG A 66 -10.92 -13.90 -11.78
C ARG A 66 -11.84 -15.11 -11.62
N ALA A 67 -11.33 -16.30 -11.94
CA ALA A 67 -12.07 -17.55 -11.81
C ALA A 67 -12.47 -17.83 -10.35
N LEU A 68 -11.55 -17.64 -9.40
CA LEU A 68 -11.83 -17.83 -7.96
C LEU A 68 -12.87 -16.84 -7.41
N ALA A 69 -12.85 -15.60 -7.87
CA ALA A 69 -13.84 -14.58 -7.51
C ALA A 69 -15.20 -14.81 -8.16
N GLY A 70 -15.31 -15.74 -9.12
CA GLY A 70 -16.50 -15.90 -9.96
C GLY A 70 -16.75 -14.70 -10.88
N ALA A 71 -15.72 -13.90 -11.16
CA ALA A 71 -15.85 -12.68 -11.95
C ALA A 71 -16.01 -12.98 -13.44
N GLU A 72 -16.88 -12.23 -14.10
CA GLU A 72 -17.13 -12.35 -15.54
C GLU A 72 -15.92 -11.85 -16.34
N GLN A 73 -15.22 -10.84 -15.82
CA GLN A 73 -14.06 -10.19 -16.44
C GLN A 73 -13.01 -9.76 -15.41
N CYS A 74 -11.77 -9.59 -15.89
CA CYS A 74 -10.65 -9.03 -15.16
C CYS A 74 -10.08 -7.83 -15.94
N VAL A 75 -9.85 -6.71 -15.26
CA VAL A 75 -9.32 -5.49 -15.87
C VAL A 75 -8.08 -5.01 -15.13
N LEU A 76 -6.94 -4.99 -15.81
CA LEU A 76 -5.71 -4.39 -15.31
C LEU A 76 -5.78 -2.88 -15.53
N CYS A 77 -5.68 -2.13 -14.44
CA CYS A 77 -5.90 -0.68 -14.38
C CYS A 77 -4.55 0.03 -14.25
N LEU A 78 -4.05 0.65 -15.32
CA LEU A 78 -2.72 1.29 -15.38
C LEU A 78 -2.84 2.75 -15.81
N LYS A 79 -1.83 3.57 -15.49
CA LYS A 79 -1.76 4.94 -15.99
C LYS A 79 -1.43 4.96 -17.49
N GLU A 80 -2.02 5.91 -18.21
CA GLU A 80 -1.86 6.07 -19.67
C GLU A 80 -0.40 6.28 -20.14
N HIS A 81 0.46 6.84 -19.27
CA HIS A 81 1.86 7.06 -19.58
C HIS A 81 2.76 5.83 -19.34
N TYR A 82 2.25 4.74 -18.76
CA TYR A 82 2.98 3.47 -18.62
C TYR A 82 2.99 2.72 -19.95
N ARG A 83 3.49 3.37 -21.01
CA ARG A 83 3.35 2.92 -22.41
C ARG A 83 3.98 1.55 -22.65
N GLU A 84 5.12 1.29 -22.03
CA GLU A 84 5.82 0.01 -22.16
C GLU A 84 5.03 -1.12 -21.48
N GLN A 85 4.55 -0.89 -20.27
CA GLN A 85 3.74 -1.86 -19.52
C GLN A 85 2.42 -2.13 -20.23
N LEU A 86 1.75 -1.09 -20.75
CA LEU A 86 0.54 -1.24 -21.56
C LEU A 86 0.79 -2.12 -22.78
N ARG A 87 1.92 -1.95 -23.46
CA ARG A 87 2.31 -2.76 -24.62
C ARG A 87 2.54 -4.23 -24.23
N VAL A 88 3.43 -4.47 -23.27
CA VAL A 88 3.82 -5.83 -22.84
C VAL A 88 2.62 -6.61 -22.28
N LEU A 89 1.73 -5.96 -21.53
CA LEU A 89 0.53 -6.63 -21.00
C LEU A 89 -0.47 -6.98 -22.11
N ARG A 90 -0.67 -6.12 -23.11
CA ARG A 90 -1.55 -6.41 -24.25
C ARG A 90 -1.00 -7.59 -25.07
N GLU A 91 0.28 -7.55 -25.43
CA GLU A 91 0.96 -8.65 -26.12
C GLU A 91 0.88 -9.95 -25.30
N GLY A 92 1.05 -9.87 -23.98
CA GLY A 92 0.93 -11.01 -23.08
C GLY A 92 -0.49 -11.60 -23.02
N ILE A 93 -1.54 -10.76 -23.02
CA ILE A 93 -2.94 -11.19 -23.03
C ILE A 93 -3.26 -11.93 -24.34
N GLU A 94 -2.82 -11.40 -25.48
CA GLU A 94 -3.00 -12.02 -26.79
C GLU A 94 -2.26 -13.36 -26.87
N ARG A 95 -0.97 -13.38 -26.49
CA ARG A 95 -0.13 -14.59 -26.47
C ARG A 95 -0.71 -15.71 -25.60
N LEU A 96 -1.31 -15.36 -24.46
CA LEU A 96 -1.89 -16.32 -23.52
C LEU A 96 -3.37 -16.64 -23.78
N ALA A 97 -3.97 -16.05 -24.82
CA ALA A 97 -5.38 -16.21 -25.19
C ALA A 97 -6.36 -15.94 -24.03
N LEU A 98 -6.13 -14.86 -23.27
CA LEU A 98 -6.94 -14.53 -22.09
C LEU A 98 -8.16 -13.65 -22.45
N GLU A 99 -9.20 -14.27 -23.01
CA GLU A 99 -10.39 -13.57 -23.54
C GLU A 99 -11.15 -12.70 -22.53
N ARG A 100 -11.03 -13.01 -21.23
CA ARG A 100 -11.72 -12.30 -20.14
C ARG A 100 -10.82 -11.32 -19.39
N VAL A 101 -9.58 -11.13 -19.85
CA VAL A 101 -8.61 -10.24 -19.23
C VAL A 101 -8.35 -9.08 -20.20
N SER A 102 -8.41 -7.85 -19.69
CA SER A 102 -8.19 -6.65 -20.50
C SER A 102 -7.38 -5.60 -19.73
N VAL A 103 -6.92 -4.58 -20.45
CA VAL A 103 -6.17 -3.46 -19.88
C VAL A 103 -6.95 -2.16 -20.07
N LYS A 104 -7.07 -1.37 -19.00
CA LYS A 104 -7.64 -0.02 -19.01
C LYS A 104 -6.59 1.02 -18.65
N ALA A 105 -6.37 1.97 -19.56
CA ALA A 105 -5.57 3.16 -19.31
C ALA A 105 -6.36 4.18 -18.49
N MET A 106 -5.70 4.76 -17.48
CA MET A 106 -6.26 5.73 -16.54
C MET A 106 -5.47 7.04 -16.54
N PRO A 107 -6.08 8.16 -16.15
CA PRO A 107 -5.40 9.45 -16.08
C PRO A 107 -4.21 9.44 -15.11
N ALA A 108 -3.18 10.23 -15.43
CA ALA A 108 -1.97 10.40 -14.62
C ALA A 108 -2.17 11.31 -13.39
N VAL A 109 -3.11 10.94 -12.50
CA VAL A 109 -3.50 11.76 -11.34
C VAL A 109 -3.34 11.03 -10.02
N TYR A 110 -3.07 11.77 -8.95
CA TYR A 110 -3.00 11.24 -7.59
C TYR A 110 -4.30 11.50 -6.83
N PRO A 111 -4.85 10.53 -6.07
CA PRO A 111 -4.50 9.11 -6.00
C PRO A 111 -5.44 8.25 -6.88
N ILE A 112 -5.16 8.10 -8.18
CA ILE A 112 -6.02 7.27 -9.06
C ILE A 112 -6.03 5.78 -8.66
N GLY A 113 -4.99 5.34 -7.96
CA GLY A 113 -4.77 4.01 -7.41
C GLY A 113 -5.38 3.78 -6.04
N ASP A 114 -6.14 4.74 -5.51
CA ASP A 114 -7.06 4.45 -4.40
C ASP A 114 -8.07 3.39 -4.83
N GLU A 115 -8.38 2.44 -3.95
CA GLU A 115 -9.26 1.32 -4.27
C GLU A 115 -10.62 1.75 -4.83
N GLN A 116 -11.25 2.80 -4.28
CA GLN A 116 -12.55 3.24 -4.78
C GLN A 116 -12.42 4.13 -6.01
N ALA A 117 -11.31 4.86 -6.17
CA ALA A 117 -11.01 5.57 -7.40
C ALA A 117 -10.85 4.59 -8.57
N VAL A 118 -10.07 3.51 -8.40
CA VAL A 118 -9.92 2.45 -9.42
C VAL A 118 -11.27 1.83 -9.78
N VAL A 119 -12.10 1.51 -8.79
CA VAL A 119 -13.46 0.99 -9.04
C VAL A 119 -14.29 1.97 -9.85
N TYR A 120 -14.30 3.25 -9.46
CA TYR A 120 -15.05 4.28 -10.18
C TYR A 120 -14.54 4.47 -11.60
N GLU A 121 -13.23 4.56 -11.81
CA GLU A 121 -12.65 4.69 -13.15
C GLU A 121 -12.98 3.48 -14.02
N ALA A 122 -12.93 2.26 -13.47
CA ALA A 122 -13.20 1.05 -14.21
C ALA A 122 -14.69 0.88 -14.55
N THR A 123 -15.58 1.18 -13.60
CA THR A 123 -17.01 0.78 -13.65
C THR A 123 -18.00 1.95 -13.75
N ALA A 124 -17.54 3.18 -13.60
CA ALA A 124 -18.37 4.39 -13.42
C ALA A 124 -19.32 4.34 -12.20
N ARG A 125 -19.13 3.39 -11.27
CA ARG A 125 -19.92 3.24 -10.05
C ARG A 125 -19.11 3.69 -8.84
N ALA A 126 -19.63 4.64 -8.08
CA ALA A 126 -19.01 5.05 -6.81
C ALA A 126 -19.32 4.00 -5.73
N VAL A 127 -18.31 3.59 -4.97
CA VAL A 127 -18.50 2.74 -3.79
C VAL A 127 -19.18 3.58 -2.71
N PRO A 128 -20.32 3.15 -2.14
CA PRO A 128 -20.98 3.93 -1.10
C PRO A 128 -20.09 4.13 0.14
N PRO A 129 -20.29 5.20 0.91
CA PRO A 129 -19.47 5.49 2.09
C PRO A 129 -19.45 4.32 3.09
N LEU A 130 -18.28 4.03 3.66
CA LEU A 130 -18.03 2.88 4.57
C LEU A 130 -18.35 1.48 4.01
N ARG A 131 -18.65 1.34 2.70
CA ARG A 131 -18.86 0.03 2.07
C ARG A 131 -17.60 -0.44 1.35
N LEU A 132 -17.53 -1.75 1.11
CA LEU A 132 -16.48 -2.39 0.33
C LEU A 132 -16.82 -2.37 -1.16
N PRO A 133 -15.82 -2.46 -2.06
CA PRO A 133 -16.04 -2.59 -3.50
C PRO A 133 -17.03 -3.69 -3.92
N SER A 134 -17.14 -4.77 -3.13
CA SER A 134 -18.10 -5.86 -3.39
C SER A 134 -19.55 -5.39 -3.41
N SER A 135 -19.87 -4.28 -2.74
CA SER A 135 -21.21 -3.66 -2.79
C SER A 135 -21.60 -3.12 -4.17
N VAL A 136 -20.62 -2.91 -5.06
CA VAL A 136 -20.83 -2.56 -6.47
C VAL A 136 -20.33 -3.66 -7.40
N GLU A 137 -20.30 -4.90 -6.90
CA GLU A 137 -19.93 -6.12 -7.64
C GLU A 137 -18.51 -6.06 -8.23
N ALA A 138 -17.59 -5.38 -7.54
CA ALA A 138 -16.19 -5.29 -7.90
C ALA A 138 -15.26 -5.76 -6.76
N THR A 139 -14.06 -6.24 -7.09
CA THR A 139 -12.98 -6.43 -6.12
C THR A 139 -11.66 -5.97 -6.72
N VAL A 140 -10.76 -5.44 -5.89
CA VAL A 140 -9.50 -4.85 -6.33
C VAL A 140 -8.31 -5.61 -5.75
N VAL A 141 -7.33 -5.97 -6.56
CA VAL A 141 -6.12 -6.68 -6.13
C VAL A 141 -4.88 -5.96 -6.68
N SER A 142 -3.78 -5.85 -5.94
CA SER A 142 -2.56 -5.22 -6.47
C SER A 142 -1.79 -6.17 -7.39
N VAL A 143 -0.87 -5.62 -8.19
CA VAL A 143 0.04 -6.38 -9.07
C VAL A 143 0.79 -7.45 -8.28
N SER A 144 1.48 -7.07 -7.20
CA SER A 144 2.24 -8.01 -6.37
C SER A 144 1.38 -9.14 -5.81
N THR A 145 0.12 -8.86 -5.45
CA THR A 145 -0.78 -9.86 -4.88
C THR A 145 -1.29 -10.85 -5.93
N ALA A 146 -1.50 -10.42 -7.17
CA ALA A 146 -1.85 -11.33 -8.27
C ALA A 146 -0.70 -12.29 -8.62
N ILE A 147 0.53 -11.77 -8.66
CA ILE A 147 1.75 -12.58 -8.88
C ILE A 147 1.94 -13.58 -7.72
N ASN A 148 1.83 -13.12 -6.47
CA ASN A 148 1.94 -13.99 -5.31
C ASN A 148 0.84 -15.07 -5.28
N ALA A 149 -0.36 -14.78 -5.79
CA ALA A 149 -1.42 -15.77 -5.91
C ALA A 149 -1.09 -16.87 -6.92
N TYR A 150 -0.47 -16.51 -8.05
CA TYR A 150 0.03 -17.48 -9.03
C TYR A 150 1.05 -18.44 -8.40
N TYR A 151 2.08 -17.89 -7.74
CA TYR A 151 3.11 -18.69 -7.08
C TYR A 151 2.56 -19.56 -5.94
N ALA A 152 1.68 -19.02 -5.11
CA ALA A 152 1.07 -19.78 -4.01
C ALA A 152 0.21 -20.95 -4.50
N GLN A 153 -0.44 -20.81 -5.67
CA GLN A 153 -1.18 -21.92 -6.28
C GLN A 153 -0.25 -23.04 -6.75
N SER A 154 0.99 -22.70 -7.13
CA SER A 154 2.07 -23.64 -7.46
C SER A 154 2.87 -24.12 -6.24
N GLY A 155 2.44 -23.79 -5.02
CA GLY A 155 3.09 -24.24 -3.78
C GLY A 155 4.26 -23.38 -3.32
N VAL A 156 4.47 -22.21 -3.92
CA VAL A 156 5.53 -21.26 -3.53
C VAL A 156 4.92 -20.16 -2.65
N PRO A 157 5.21 -20.12 -1.33
CA PRO A 157 4.65 -19.12 -0.43
C PRO A 157 5.33 -17.75 -0.58
N VAL A 158 4.72 -16.72 0.00
CA VAL A 158 5.29 -15.36 0.00
C VAL A 158 6.43 -15.26 1.02
N THR A 159 7.66 -15.33 0.52
CA THR A 159 8.91 -15.22 1.29
C THR A 159 9.69 -13.94 1.00
N HIS A 160 9.53 -13.39 -0.21
CA HIS A 160 10.25 -12.21 -0.68
C HIS A 160 9.29 -11.14 -1.20
N ARG A 161 9.82 -9.93 -1.37
CA ARG A 161 9.09 -8.80 -1.91
C ARG A 161 10.00 -7.89 -2.72
N TYR A 162 9.48 -7.39 -3.84
CA TYR A 162 10.11 -6.31 -4.59
C TYR A 162 9.81 -4.96 -3.93
N VAL A 163 10.86 -4.24 -3.55
CA VAL A 163 10.80 -2.98 -2.80
C VAL A 163 11.52 -1.90 -3.59
N THR A 164 10.90 -0.73 -3.72
CA THR A 164 11.59 0.45 -4.30
C THR A 164 12.46 1.11 -3.23
N VAL A 165 13.76 1.26 -3.47
CA VAL A 165 14.64 2.05 -2.61
C VAL A 165 15.01 3.33 -3.34
N ALA A 166 14.72 4.50 -2.76
CA ALA A 166 14.95 5.79 -3.41
C ALA A 166 15.17 6.93 -2.41
N GLY A 167 15.38 8.15 -2.91
CA GLY A 167 15.72 9.32 -2.09
C GLY A 167 17.24 9.52 -1.99
N CYS A 168 17.72 9.98 -0.83
CA CYS A 168 19.14 10.20 -0.55
C CYS A 168 19.90 8.89 -0.27
N VAL A 169 19.97 8.01 -1.26
CA VAL A 169 20.73 6.74 -1.25
C VAL A 169 21.71 6.70 -2.42
N LEU A 170 22.80 5.93 -2.29
CA LEU A 170 23.82 5.86 -3.34
C LEU A 170 23.31 5.14 -4.60
N ARG A 171 22.55 4.04 -4.44
CA ARG A 171 21.99 3.23 -5.53
C ARG A 171 20.47 3.15 -5.39
N PRO A 172 19.70 4.12 -5.92
CA PRO A 172 18.26 3.97 -6.01
C PRO A 172 17.90 2.86 -7.01
N GLY A 173 16.82 2.12 -6.76
CA GLY A 173 16.44 1.00 -7.60
C GLY A 173 15.27 0.18 -7.06
N VAL A 174 15.02 -0.96 -7.70
CA VAL A 174 14.09 -1.99 -7.22
C VAL A 174 14.92 -3.15 -6.68
N TYR A 175 14.60 -3.61 -5.48
CA TYR A 175 15.33 -4.62 -4.74
C TYR A 175 14.42 -5.82 -4.48
N HIS A 176 14.93 -7.04 -4.68
CA HIS A 176 14.21 -8.26 -4.32
C HIS A 176 14.65 -8.71 -2.92
N VAL A 177 13.77 -8.51 -1.95
CA VAL A 177 14.14 -8.48 -0.52
C VAL A 177 13.44 -9.60 0.26
N PRO A 178 14.15 -10.38 1.10
CA PRO A 178 13.51 -11.33 1.99
C PRO A 178 12.64 -10.61 3.03
N VAL A 179 11.42 -11.11 3.25
CA VAL A 179 10.53 -10.59 4.29
C VAL A 179 11.19 -10.76 5.65
N GLY A 180 11.25 -9.70 6.45
CA GLY A 180 11.91 -9.65 7.74
C GLY A 180 13.35 -9.12 7.69
N MET A 181 13.90 -8.79 6.52
CA MET A 181 15.19 -8.10 6.43
C MET A 181 15.10 -6.73 7.13
N PRO A 182 16.06 -6.37 8.01
CA PRO A 182 16.18 -5.04 8.57
C PRO A 182 16.27 -3.96 7.49
N VAL A 183 15.55 -2.86 7.68
CA VAL A 183 15.55 -1.73 6.74
C VAL A 183 16.95 -1.09 6.66
N SER A 184 17.69 -1.08 7.77
CA SER A 184 19.08 -0.62 7.80
C SER A 184 19.99 -1.44 6.88
N GLU A 185 19.90 -2.77 6.94
CA GLU A 185 20.67 -3.68 6.09
C GLU A 185 20.34 -3.51 4.60
N LEU A 186 19.06 -3.29 4.27
CA LEU A 186 18.66 -2.98 2.89
C LEU A 186 19.28 -1.66 2.41
N LEU A 187 19.31 -0.62 3.25
CA LEU A 187 19.93 0.66 2.92
C LEU A 187 21.45 0.55 2.76
N GLU A 188 22.12 -0.28 3.56
CA GLU A 188 23.54 -0.61 3.41
C GLU A 188 23.80 -1.28 2.06
N GLN A 189 22.97 -2.26 1.66
CA GLN A 189 23.07 -2.92 0.35
C GLN A 189 22.73 -1.97 -0.81
N ALA A 190 21.91 -0.93 -0.57
CA ALA A 190 21.72 0.18 -1.50
C ALA A 190 22.91 1.17 -1.55
N GLY A 191 24.02 0.85 -0.88
CA GLY A 191 25.24 1.65 -0.87
C GLY A 191 25.26 2.77 0.18
N GLY A 192 24.31 2.74 1.12
CA GLY A 192 24.19 3.69 2.22
C GLY A 192 23.47 4.98 1.86
N CYS A 193 23.11 5.74 2.91
CA CYS A 193 22.49 7.05 2.78
C CYS A 193 23.54 8.10 2.38
N THR A 194 23.20 8.97 1.43
CA THR A 194 24.11 10.02 0.91
C THR A 194 24.09 11.30 1.75
N VAL A 195 23.19 11.39 2.74
CA VAL A 195 23.09 12.51 3.67
C VAL A 195 23.13 12.03 5.11
N ARG A 196 23.88 12.72 5.97
CA ARG A 196 24.10 12.33 7.36
C ARG A 196 22.82 12.41 8.19
N GLU A 197 22.16 13.57 8.19
CA GLU A 197 20.91 13.77 8.91
C GLU A 197 19.71 13.48 8.01
N HIS A 198 19.16 12.28 8.17
CA HIS A 198 18.02 11.81 7.37
C HIS A 198 16.90 11.21 8.23
N ARG A 199 15.78 10.97 7.56
CA ARG A 199 14.71 10.08 8.01
C ARG A 199 14.34 9.12 6.90
N VAL A 200 13.79 7.99 7.31
CA VAL A 200 13.37 6.91 6.42
C VAL A 200 11.84 6.84 6.44
N PHE A 201 11.22 6.73 5.28
CA PHE A 201 9.81 6.39 5.13
C PHE A 201 9.66 4.96 4.64
N LEU A 202 8.79 4.19 5.29
CA LEU A 202 8.29 2.92 4.76
C LEU A 202 7.03 3.14 3.93
N GLY A 203 7.03 2.68 2.69
CA GLY A 203 6.00 2.94 1.69
C GLY A 203 6.40 4.09 0.78
N GLY A 204 5.44 4.96 0.47
CA GLY A 204 5.64 6.12 -0.40
C GLY A 204 5.67 7.45 0.33
N PRO A 205 5.95 8.57 -0.37
CA PRO A 205 6.09 9.88 0.25
C PRO A 205 4.75 10.48 0.71
N MET A 206 3.61 9.97 0.21
CA MET A 206 2.29 10.50 0.54
C MET A 206 1.66 9.74 1.69
N MET A 207 1.62 8.40 1.63
CA MET A 207 0.95 7.55 2.61
C MET A 207 1.90 6.71 3.48
N GLY A 208 3.21 6.81 3.25
CA GLY A 208 4.20 6.04 4.00
C GLY A 208 4.35 6.49 5.46
N THR A 209 4.91 5.59 6.27
CA THR A 209 5.19 5.80 7.69
C THR A 209 6.61 6.31 7.86
N LEU A 210 6.75 7.45 8.53
CA LEU A 210 8.05 7.95 8.98
C LEU A 210 8.59 7.04 10.09
N LEU A 211 9.81 6.53 9.92
CA LEU A 211 10.51 5.77 10.94
C LEU A 211 11.24 6.69 11.91
N HIS A 212 11.21 6.32 13.19
CA HIS A 212 12.06 6.88 14.23
C HIS A 212 13.39 6.13 14.29
N PRO A 213 14.48 6.78 14.73
CA PRO A 213 15.80 6.13 14.83
C PRO A 213 15.85 4.88 15.72
N GLN A 214 14.90 4.75 16.65
CA GLN A 214 14.81 3.60 17.57
C GLN A 214 13.97 2.45 17.00
N ASP A 215 13.32 2.64 15.85
CA ASP A 215 12.45 1.62 15.27
C ASP A 215 13.29 0.47 14.71
N ASP A 216 13.07 -0.74 15.22
CA ASP A 216 13.61 -1.99 14.64
C ASP A 216 12.76 -2.41 13.42
N ALA A 217 12.78 -1.55 12.41
CA ALA A 217 11.93 -1.68 11.24
C ALA A 217 12.47 -2.72 10.26
N VAL A 218 11.57 -3.57 9.76
CA VAL A 218 11.87 -4.64 8.80
C VAL A 218 11.00 -4.52 7.56
N VAL A 219 11.47 -5.10 6.45
CA VAL A 219 10.67 -5.24 5.24
C VAL A 219 9.56 -6.27 5.48
N THR A 220 8.31 -5.85 5.33
CA THR A 220 7.13 -6.74 5.45
C THR A 220 6.50 -7.03 4.10
N LYS A 221 5.56 -7.98 4.06
CA LYS A 221 4.74 -8.28 2.87
C LYS A 221 3.97 -7.09 2.29
N THR A 222 3.85 -5.97 3.02
CA THR A 222 3.12 -4.76 2.59
C THR A 222 4.06 -3.59 2.27
N CYS A 223 5.37 -3.76 2.39
CA CYS A 223 6.36 -2.70 2.17
C CYS A 223 6.59 -2.44 0.67
N GLY A 224 5.97 -1.41 0.09
CA GLY A 224 6.18 -1.05 -1.33
C GLY A 224 7.49 -0.30 -1.62
N GLY A 225 8.04 0.38 -0.61
CA GLY A 225 9.25 1.17 -0.76
C GLY A 225 9.93 1.56 0.55
N VAL A 226 11.20 1.95 0.44
CA VAL A 226 12.03 2.52 1.50
C VAL A 226 12.63 3.80 0.95
N LEU A 227 12.19 4.94 1.47
CA LEU A 227 12.56 6.25 0.95
C LEU A 227 13.36 7.04 1.98
N VAL A 228 14.51 7.58 1.58
CA VAL A 228 15.38 8.37 2.47
C VAL A 228 15.28 9.85 2.11
N PHE A 229 14.93 10.69 3.08
CA PHE A 229 14.90 12.15 2.90
C PHE A 229 15.76 12.86 3.94
N PRO A 230 16.35 14.03 3.62
CA PRO A 230 17.01 14.86 4.62
C PRO A 230 16.06 15.22 5.78
N ALA A 231 16.57 15.34 7.00
CA ALA A 231 15.74 15.71 8.16
C ALA A 231 15.01 17.06 7.97
N ALA A 232 15.63 17.98 7.20
CA ALA A 232 15.04 19.26 6.84
C ALA A 232 13.99 19.18 5.72
N HIS A 233 13.75 18.03 5.08
CA HIS A 233 12.83 17.92 3.95
C HIS A 233 11.38 18.25 4.34
N VAL A 234 10.58 18.78 3.40
CA VAL A 234 9.20 19.22 3.67
C VAL A 234 8.33 18.08 4.21
N LEU A 235 8.49 16.86 3.66
CA LEU A 235 7.76 15.68 4.11
C LEU A 235 8.10 15.29 5.55
N VAL A 236 9.37 15.37 5.93
CA VAL A 236 9.84 15.06 7.28
C VAL A 236 9.28 16.09 8.27
N ARG A 237 9.47 17.38 8.00
CA ARG A 237 8.98 18.45 8.88
C ARG A 237 7.48 18.41 9.09
N GLN A 238 6.71 18.04 8.08
CA GLN A 238 5.25 17.89 8.22
C GLN A 238 4.87 16.65 9.03
N ALA A 239 5.54 15.52 8.79
CA ALA A 239 5.27 14.27 9.51
C ALA A 239 5.64 14.35 11.00
N GLU A 240 6.72 15.06 11.35
CA GLU A 240 7.16 15.23 12.75
C GLU A 240 6.40 16.33 13.51
N LEU A 241 5.55 17.13 12.84
CA LEU A 241 4.89 18.27 13.46
C LEU A 241 3.87 17.84 14.54
N PRO A 242 4.07 18.18 15.82
CA PRO A 242 3.15 17.75 16.88
C PRO A 242 1.75 18.36 16.70
N LEU A 243 0.71 17.59 17.03
CA LEU A 243 -0.69 18.05 16.94
C LEU A 243 -0.94 19.32 17.76
N ALA A 244 -0.28 19.48 18.91
CA ALA A 244 -0.40 20.71 19.71
C ALA A 244 0.09 21.96 18.94
N HIS A 245 1.24 21.85 18.27
CA HIS A 245 1.77 22.93 17.41
C HIS A 245 0.86 23.15 16.19
N MET A 246 0.35 22.07 15.60
CA MET A 246 -0.60 22.15 14.49
C MET A 246 -1.87 22.91 14.90
N ARG A 247 -2.37 22.70 16.11
CA ARG A 247 -3.55 23.40 16.63
C ARG A 247 -3.31 24.90 16.77
N ASN A 248 -2.16 25.30 17.29
CA ASN A 248 -1.79 26.71 17.39
C ASN A 248 -1.67 27.36 16.01
N ARG A 249 -1.03 26.68 15.04
CA ARG A 249 -0.99 27.14 13.65
C ARG A 249 -2.38 27.23 13.02
N ALA A 250 -3.26 26.26 13.27
CA ALA A 250 -4.62 26.29 12.77
C ALA A 250 -5.42 27.47 13.32
N LYS A 251 -5.29 27.80 14.61
CA LYS A 251 -5.90 28.99 15.23
C LYS A 251 -5.42 30.29 14.60
N ALA A 252 -4.11 30.40 14.34
CA ALA A 252 -3.51 31.64 13.85
C ALA A 252 -3.64 31.84 12.34
N ALA A 253 -3.62 30.75 11.55
CA ALA A 253 -3.38 30.83 10.11
C ALA A 253 -4.48 30.20 9.25
N CYS A 254 -5.37 29.38 9.78
CA CYS A 254 -6.37 28.70 8.93
C CYS A 254 -7.41 29.69 8.39
N ILE A 255 -7.37 29.96 7.08
CA ILE A 255 -8.29 30.89 6.40
C ILE A 255 -9.64 30.27 6.01
N GLN A 256 -9.93 29.03 6.41
CA GLN A 256 -11.19 28.34 6.15
C GLN A 256 -11.62 28.29 4.66
N CYS A 257 -10.66 28.29 3.72
CA CYS A 257 -10.92 28.37 2.27
C CYS A 257 -11.54 27.12 1.62
N ARG A 258 -11.80 26.05 2.37
CA ARG A 258 -12.39 24.78 1.89
C ARG A 258 -11.57 23.98 0.86
N THR A 259 -10.43 24.45 0.36
CA THR A 259 -9.60 23.75 -0.64
C THR A 259 -9.25 22.31 -0.26
N CYS A 260 -9.02 22.03 1.04
CA CYS A 260 -8.77 20.67 1.54
C CYS A 260 -9.94 19.69 1.37
N THR A 261 -11.18 20.19 1.24
CA THR A 261 -12.36 19.40 0.89
C THR A 261 -12.56 19.35 -0.61
N ASP A 262 -12.45 20.49 -1.30
CA ASP A 262 -12.74 20.56 -2.73
C ASP A 262 -11.78 19.71 -3.58
N LEU A 263 -10.55 19.47 -3.10
CA LEU A 263 -9.58 18.57 -3.74
C LEU A 263 -9.55 17.16 -3.10
N CYS A 264 -10.39 16.88 -2.09
CA CYS A 264 -10.38 15.58 -1.43
C CYS A 264 -10.90 14.49 -2.38
N PRO A 265 -10.12 13.42 -2.65
CA PRO A 265 -10.54 12.37 -3.59
C PRO A 265 -11.86 11.70 -3.21
N ARG A 266 -12.07 11.48 -1.91
CA ARG A 266 -13.32 10.91 -1.36
C ARG A 266 -14.51 11.86 -1.56
N TYR A 267 -14.33 13.15 -1.29
CA TYR A 267 -15.36 14.17 -1.57
C TYR A 267 -15.72 14.21 -3.05
N LEU A 268 -14.72 14.17 -3.93
CA LEU A 268 -14.94 14.15 -5.37
C LEU A 268 -15.66 12.88 -5.88
N LEU A 269 -15.59 11.78 -5.12
CA LEU A 269 -16.33 10.54 -5.37
C LEU A 269 -17.75 10.55 -4.78
N GLY A 270 -18.22 11.66 -4.21
CA GLY A 270 -19.55 11.78 -3.63
C GLY A 270 -19.63 11.33 -2.17
N HIS A 271 -18.50 11.22 -1.47
CA HIS A 271 -18.52 10.93 -0.03
C HIS A 271 -18.69 12.22 0.76
N PRO A 272 -19.54 12.24 1.81
CA PRO A 272 -19.78 13.44 2.63
C PRO A 272 -18.64 13.70 3.62
N ILE A 273 -17.41 13.81 3.11
CA ILE A 273 -16.21 14.11 3.88
C ILE A 273 -15.87 15.60 3.79
N ALA A 274 -15.67 16.25 4.94
CA ALA A 274 -15.42 17.69 5.00
C ALA A 274 -14.17 18.05 5.83
N PRO A 275 -12.93 17.77 5.34
CA PRO A 275 -11.71 18.11 6.08
C PRO A 275 -11.60 19.56 6.58
N HIS A 276 -12.20 20.54 5.86
CA HIS A 276 -12.23 21.93 6.31
C HIS A 276 -13.01 22.13 7.62
N LEU A 277 -14.12 21.40 7.81
CA LEU A 277 -14.90 21.44 9.05
C LEU A 277 -14.15 20.78 10.19
N SER A 278 -13.43 19.68 9.93
CA SER A 278 -12.53 19.05 10.91
C SER A 278 -11.43 20.00 11.35
N MET A 279 -10.81 20.75 10.42
CA MET A 279 -9.84 21.77 10.77
C MET A 279 -10.44 22.90 11.62
N ARG A 280 -11.68 23.31 11.34
CA ARG A 280 -12.40 24.32 12.13
C ARG A 280 -12.65 23.86 13.56
N ALA A 281 -13.19 22.65 13.72
CA ALA A 281 -13.42 22.04 15.03
C ALA A 281 -12.11 21.92 15.82
N PHE A 282 -11.04 21.46 15.15
CA PHE A 282 -9.72 21.30 15.75
C PHE A 282 -9.13 22.62 16.26
N ALA A 283 -9.17 23.69 15.44
CA ALA A 283 -8.72 25.01 15.84
C ALA A 283 -9.49 25.52 17.08
N MET A 284 -10.80 25.29 17.12
CA MET A 284 -11.67 25.67 18.24
C MET A 284 -11.56 24.74 19.46
N GLY A 285 -10.88 23.59 19.35
CA GLY A 285 -10.82 22.62 20.43
C GLY A 285 -12.10 21.83 20.67
N ARG A 286 -12.89 21.64 19.61
CA ARG A 286 -14.15 20.92 19.68
C ARG A 286 -13.98 19.52 19.10
N ASP A 287 -14.80 18.60 19.57
CA ASP A 287 -14.94 17.30 18.94
C ASP A 287 -15.73 17.41 17.63
N MET A 288 -15.55 16.41 16.77
CA MET A 288 -16.37 16.26 15.57
C MET A 288 -17.77 15.79 15.96
N GLN A 289 -18.78 16.48 15.42
CA GLN A 289 -20.18 16.14 15.64
C GLN A 289 -20.74 15.19 14.58
N ASP A 290 -20.00 14.98 13.48
CA ASP A 290 -20.35 14.05 12.42
C ASP A 290 -19.30 12.94 12.29
N GLY A 291 -19.69 11.87 11.58
CA GLY A 291 -18.83 10.73 11.33
C GLY A 291 -17.84 10.92 10.18
N SER A 292 -17.78 12.09 9.54
CA SER A 292 -17.03 12.31 8.30
C SER A 292 -15.55 11.91 8.36
N PRO A 293 -14.81 12.04 9.48
CA PRO A 293 -13.41 11.60 9.55
C PRO A 293 -13.22 10.11 9.27
N LEU A 294 -14.23 9.27 9.54
CA LEU A 294 -14.18 7.83 9.28
C LEU A 294 -14.06 7.48 7.78
N LEU A 295 -14.43 8.42 6.90
CA LEU A 295 -14.33 8.29 5.44
C LEU A 295 -12.92 8.60 4.90
N CYS A 296 -12.04 9.17 5.73
CA CYS A 296 -10.72 9.59 5.32
C CYS A 296 -9.83 8.40 4.96
N MET A 297 -9.25 8.44 3.75
CA MET A 297 -8.24 7.48 3.27
C MET A 297 -6.79 7.90 3.57
N GLU A 298 -6.59 9.02 4.25
CA GLU A 298 -5.27 9.51 4.70
C GLU A 298 -4.24 9.77 3.57
N CYS A 299 -4.70 9.99 2.33
CA CYS A 299 -3.86 10.23 1.14
C CYS A 299 -2.97 11.49 1.16
N GLY A 300 -3.15 12.41 2.11
CA GLY A 300 -2.29 13.60 2.19
C GLY A 300 -2.52 14.70 1.15
N VAL A 301 -3.42 14.54 0.15
CA VAL A 301 -3.74 15.62 -0.82
C VAL A 301 -4.08 16.94 -0.11
N CYS A 302 -4.89 16.84 0.94
CA CYS A 302 -5.33 18.00 1.71
C CYS A 302 -4.20 18.72 2.47
N GLU A 303 -3.12 18.02 2.80
CA GLU A 303 -1.97 18.50 3.58
C GLU A 303 -0.84 18.97 2.66
N LEU A 304 -0.41 18.10 1.75
CA LEU A 304 0.82 18.26 0.99
C LEU A 304 0.62 19.02 -0.34
N TYR A 305 -0.63 19.14 -0.80
CA TYR A 305 -0.95 19.82 -2.06
C TYR A 305 -1.94 20.97 -1.88
N ALA A 306 -3.06 20.71 -1.21
CA ALA A 306 -4.20 21.63 -1.21
C ALA A 306 -4.09 22.79 -0.20
N CYS A 307 -3.46 22.59 0.97
CA CYS A 307 -3.45 23.62 2.01
C CYS A 307 -2.43 24.73 1.71
N PRO A 308 -2.86 25.98 1.47
CA PRO A 308 -1.90 27.07 1.24
C PRO A 308 -1.14 27.46 2.50
N MET A 309 -1.72 27.18 3.68
CA MET A 309 -1.15 27.53 4.99
C MET A 309 -0.23 26.44 5.56
N SER A 310 0.03 25.38 4.78
CA SER A 310 0.88 24.25 5.17
C SER A 310 0.43 23.61 6.50
N LEU A 311 -0.89 23.48 6.69
CA LEU A 311 -1.53 22.73 7.77
C LEU A 311 -1.74 21.28 7.31
N SER A 312 -2.00 20.39 8.27
CA SER A 312 -2.27 18.97 8.03
C SER A 312 -3.72 18.59 8.38
N PRO A 313 -4.67 18.79 7.45
CA PRO A 313 -5.99 18.19 7.58
C PRO A 313 -5.95 16.66 7.63
N ARG A 314 -4.94 16.00 7.04
CA ARG A 314 -4.77 14.55 7.15
C ARG A 314 -4.52 14.12 8.59
N ALA A 315 -3.58 14.74 9.31
CA ALA A 315 -3.29 14.38 10.70
C ALA A 315 -4.49 14.67 11.62
N VAL A 316 -5.20 15.78 11.39
CA VAL A 316 -6.44 16.10 12.11
C VAL A 316 -7.54 15.08 11.83
N GLN A 317 -7.72 14.67 10.57
CA GLN A 317 -8.68 13.62 10.23
C GLN A 317 -8.31 12.28 10.88
N ARG A 318 -7.03 11.91 10.90
CA ARG A 318 -6.56 10.68 11.57
C ARG A 318 -6.87 10.72 13.07
N MET A 319 -6.57 11.82 13.75
CA MET A 319 -6.88 12.02 15.17
C MET A 319 -8.38 11.83 15.46
N TYR A 320 -9.26 12.49 14.71
CA TYR A 320 -10.71 12.34 14.92
C TYR A 320 -11.23 10.95 14.52
N LYS A 321 -10.66 10.35 13.47
CA LYS A 321 -11.00 8.98 13.05
C LYS A 321 -10.65 7.96 14.13
N GLU A 322 -9.52 8.10 14.80
CA GLU A 322 -9.12 7.27 15.95
C GLU A 322 -10.07 7.46 17.14
N ALA A 323 -10.40 8.71 17.48
CA ALA A 323 -11.35 9.01 18.55
C ALA A 323 -12.74 8.40 18.29
N LEU A 324 -13.29 8.58 17.08
CA LEU A 324 -14.59 8.02 16.69
C LEU A 324 -14.60 6.48 16.67
N ARG A 325 -13.49 5.86 16.25
CA ARG A 325 -13.33 4.40 16.32
C ARG A 325 -13.31 3.89 17.77
N GLY A 326 -12.62 4.60 18.66
CA GLY A 326 -12.60 4.30 20.10
C GLY A 326 -13.99 4.38 20.74
N GLN A 327 -14.86 5.26 20.22
CA GLN A 327 -16.27 5.39 20.64
C GLN A 327 -17.20 4.36 19.97
N GLY A 328 -16.69 3.54 19.04
CA GLY A 328 -17.52 2.58 18.30
C GLY A 328 -18.53 3.23 17.33
N ALA A 329 -18.27 4.47 16.88
CA ALA A 329 -19.18 5.21 16.02
C ALA A 329 -19.47 4.47 14.69
N ARG A 330 -20.75 4.31 14.37
CA ARG A 330 -21.24 3.70 13.12
C ARG A 330 -22.23 4.64 12.43
N PRO A 331 -21.76 5.78 11.91
CA PRO A 331 -22.62 6.72 11.20
C PRO A 331 -23.19 6.06 9.93
N ASP A 332 -24.42 6.42 9.60
CA ASP A 332 -24.97 6.14 8.28
C ASP A 332 -24.75 7.35 7.36
N PHE A 333 -24.49 7.08 6.09
CA PHE A 333 -24.22 8.12 5.10
C PHE A 333 -25.04 7.86 3.85
N ALA A 334 -25.68 8.91 3.36
CA ALA A 334 -26.28 8.87 2.04
C ALA A 334 -25.19 8.72 0.98
N ALA A 335 -25.43 7.85 -0.01
CA ALA A 335 -24.61 7.79 -1.21
C ALA A 335 -24.99 8.96 -2.12
N GLU A 336 -24.01 9.77 -2.51
CA GLU A 336 -24.18 10.82 -3.50
C GLU A 336 -23.45 10.47 -4.80
N ALA A 337 -23.86 11.11 -5.90
CA ALA A 337 -23.15 10.99 -7.16
C ALA A 337 -21.75 11.64 -7.06
N ALA A 338 -20.81 11.14 -7.87
CA ALA A 338 -19.50 11.77 -7.99
C ALA A 338 -19.63 13.26 -8.37
N HIS A 339 -18.77 14.10 -7.81
CA HIS A 339 -18.85 15.54 -7.99
C HIS A 339 -18.57 15.91 -9.46
N ARG A 340 -19.43 16.76 -10.04
CA ARG A 340 -19.32 17.24 -11.44
C ARG A 340 -17.98 17.88 -11.82
N MET A 341 -17.22 18.34 -10.82
CA MET A 341 -15.94 19.03 -11.00
C MET A 341 -14.74 18.10 -10.79
N ARG A 342 -14.97 16.79 -10.59
CA ARG A 342 -13.91 15.82 -10.32
C ARG A 342 -12.79 15.88 -11.36
N GLY A 343 -13.13 15.89 -12.66
CA GLY A 343 -12.13 15.98 -13.73
C GLY A 343 -11.28 17.26 -13.70
N CYS A 344 -11.80 18.35 -13.12
CA CYS A 344 -11.09 19.63 -13.00
C CYS A 344 -10.31 19.79 -11.68
N ARG A 345 -10.56 18.93 -10.69
CA ARG A 345 -10.01 19.04 -9.32
C ARG A 345 -9.11 17.88 -8.92
N GLN A 346 -8.85 16.95 -9.85
CA GLN A 346 -7.84 15.91 -9.69
C GLN A 346 -6.44 16.53 -9.65
N VAL A 347 -5.54 15.90 -8.91
CA VAL A 347 -4.16 16.39 -8.72
C VAL A 347 -3.24 15.70 -9.72
N PRO A 348 -2.64 16.42 -10.68
CA PRO A 348 -1.65 15.81 -11.57
C PRO A 348 -0.44 15.32 -10.77
N THR A 349 0.00 14.08 -11.00
CA THR A 349 1.08 13.47 -10.20
C THR A 349 2.39 14.26 -10.31
N GLU A 350 2.73 14.78 -11.49
CA GLU A 350 3.94 15.59 -11.70
C GLU A 350 3.92 16.89 -10.88
N ARG A 351 2.78 17.60 -10.85
CA ARG A 351 2.62 18.81 -10.03
C ARG A 351 2.70 18.51 -8.54
N LEU A 352 2.15 17.37 -8.12
CA LEU A 352 2.30 16.91 -6.75
C LEU A 352 3.76 16.67 -6.39
N MET A 353 4.50 15.95 -7.24
CA MET A 353 5.93 15.66 -7.03
C MET A 353 6.77 16.93 -6.91
N ALA A 354 6.52 17.91 -7.79
CA ALA A 354 7.18 19.21 -7.73
C ALA A 354 6.81 19.97 -6.44
N ARG A 355 5.54 19.91 -6.01
CA ARG A 355 5.06 20.60 -4.81
C ARG A 355 5.67 20.05 -3.53
N ILE A 356 5.91 18.75 -3.46
CA ILE A 356 6.47 18.07 -2.27
C ILE A 356 7.98 17.85 -2.36
N ASP A 357 8.64 18.46 -3.35
CA ASP A 357 10.08 18.46 -3.56
C ASP A 357 10.70 17.06 -3.74
N VAL A 358 9.99 16.16 -4.43
CA VAL A 358 10.50 14.80 -4.68
C VAL A 358 10.89 14.52 -6.12
N SER A 359 10.66 15.46 -7.04
CA SER A 359 10.96 15.25 -8.46
C SER A 359 12.42 14.86 -8.73
N ALA A 360 13.36 15.40 -7.94
CA ALA A 360 14.79 15.12 -8.08
C ALA A 360 15.18 13.67 -7.71
N TYR A 361 14.34 12.95 -6.96
CA TYR A 361 14.59 11.55 -6.59
C TYR A 361 13.93 10.55 -7.54
N ALA A 362 13.22 11.04 -8.56
CA ALA A 362 12.58 10.17 -9.54
C ALA A 362 13.64 9.48 -10.41
N PHE A 363 13.40 8.21 -10.69
CA PHE A 363 14.21 7.40 -11.59
C PHE A 363 13.29 6.57 -12.48
N ASP A 364 13.82 6.07 -13.59
CA ASP A 364 13.08 5.20 -14.51
C ASP A 364 12.95 3.78 -13.94
N THR A 365 12.01 2.99 -14.47
CA THR A 365 11.92 1.58 -14.09
C THR A 365 13.24 0.87 -14.48
N PRO A 366 13.96 0.24 -13.54
CA PRO A 366 15.23 -0.39 -13.86
C PRO A 366 15.00 -1.66 -14.69
N ALA A 367 15.98 -2.01 -15.54
CA ALA A 367 15.93 -3.23 -16.35
C ALA A 367 16.18 -4.52 -15.54
N GLN A 368 16.72 -4.41 -14.32
CA GLN A 368 16.97 -5.52 -13.41
C GLN A 368 16.73 -5.06 -11.98
N ALA A 369 16.17 -5.94 -11.16
CA ALA A 369 16.16 -5.76 -9.72
C ALA A 369 17.53 -6.14 -9.12
N VAL A 370 17.85 -5.52 -7.98
CA VAL A 370 19.01 -5.89 -7.18
C VAL A 370 18.60 -7.02 -6.25
N GLU A 371 19.22 -8.19 -6.43
CA GLU A 371 19.09 -9.31 -5.49
C GLU A 371 19.88 -9.00 -4.22
N VAL A 372 19.20 -9.07 -3.08
CA VAL A 372 19.82 -8.85 -1.77
C VAL A 372 19.64 -10.04 -0.86
N THR A 373 20.58 -10.17 0.06
CA THR A 373 20.64 -11.29 0.99
C THR A 373 20.72 -10.78 2.41
N SER A 374 20.14 -11.49 3.38
CA SER A 374 20.26 -11.15 4.79
C SER A 374 20.84 -12.29 5.60
N GLU A 375 21.80 -11.98 6.47
CA GLU A 375 22.35 -12.93 7.44
C GLU A 375 21.38 -13.18 8.61
N ARG A 376 20.43 -12.27 8.85
CA ARG A 376 19.44 -12.40 9.91
C ARG A 376 18.14 -11.68 9.56
N VAL A 377 17.03 -12.41 9.56
CA VAL A 377 15.68 -11.83 9.37
C VAL A 377 14.88 -11.88 10.66
N ARG A 378 14.15 -10.81 10.96
CA ARG A 378 13.10 -10.77 11.99
C ARG A 378 11.76 -10.71 11.30
N ILE A 379 11.06 -11.84 11.22
CA ILE A 379 9.81 -11.99 10.47
C ILE A 379 8.62 -11.70 11.39
N PRO A 380 7.87 -10.60 11.19
CA PRO A 380 6.70 -10.32 12.02
C PRO A 380 5.61 -11.37 11.79
N LEU A 381 4.98 -11.82 12.87
CA LEU A 381 3.85 -12.76 12.85
C LEU A 381 2.52 -12.07 12.48
N ARG A 382 2.47 -10.74 12.53
CA ARG A 382 1.33 -9.93 12.09
C ARG A 382 1.71 -9.08 10.88
N GLN A 383 1.37 -9.56 9.69
CA GLN A 383 1.60 -8.85 8.41
C GLN A 383 0.30 -8.61 7.64
N HIS A 384 -0.83 -8.62 8.35
CA HIS A 384 -2.17 -8.46 7.84
C HIS A 384 -3.10 -7.86 8.89
N ILE A 385 -4.27 -7.41 8.44
CA ILE A 385 -5.38 -7.14 9.36
C ILE A 385 -5.81 -8.43 10.09
N GLY A 386 -6.46 -8.27 11.24
CA GLY A 386 -6.83 -9.39 12.11
C GLY A 386 -5.78 -9.65 13.18
N VAL A 387 -5.68 -10.92 13.60
CA VAL A 387 -4.81 -11.39 14.70
C VAL A 387 -3.44 -11.80 14.18
N ALA A 388 -2.42 -11.86 15.03
CA ALA A 388 -1.11 -12.42 14.64
C ALA A 388 -1.21 -13.94 14.42
N ALA A 389 -0.39 -14.46 13.51
CA ALA A 389 -0.22 -15.91 13.37
C ALA A 389 0.47 -16.49 14.61
N ALA A 390 0.08 -17.70 15.03
CA ALA A 390 0.74 -18.37 16.14
C ALA A 390 2.06 -18.99 15.64
N PRO A 391 3.20 -18.77 16.30
CA PRO A 391 4.45 -19.38 15.90
C PRO A 391 4.33 -20.90 15.96
N CYS A 392 4.88 -21.60 14.97
CA CYS A 392 4.86 -23.07 14.89
C CYS A 392 6.25 -23.69 14.78
N VAL A 393 7.28 -22.93 15.15
CA VAL A 393 8.68 -23.36 15.21
C VAL A 393 9.26 -23.03 16.58
N ALA A 394 10.36 -23.67 16.95
CA ALA A 394 11.06 -23.45 18.21
C ALA A 394 12.50 -22.94 18.02
N PRO A 395 13.08 -22.20 18.99
CA PRO A 395 14.50 -21.85 18.97
C PRO A 395 15.40 -23.09 18.80
N GLY A 396 16.41 -22.99 17.94
CA GLY A 396 17.31 -24.09 17.56
C GLY A 396 16.80 -24.95 16.39
N GLU A 397 15.55 -24.80 15.98
CA GLU A 397 14.99 -25.51 14.84
C GLU A 397 15.58 -25.01 13.51
N ARG A 398 15.88 -25.93 12.60
CA ARG A 398 16.33 -25.61 11.24
C ARG A 398 15.11 -25.42 10.34
N VAL A 399 15.11 -24.33 9.59
CA VAL A 399 14.06 -23.99 8.64
C VAL A 399 14.66 -23.73 7.27
N ARG A 400 13.93 -24.10 6.23
CA ARG A 400 14.20 -23.73 4.85
C ARG A 400 13.31 -22.56 4.43
N CYS A 401 13.77 -21.77 3.47
CA CYS A 401 12.96 -20.75 2.84
C CYS A 401 11.65 -21.37 2.32
N GLY A 402 10.53 -20.79 2.75
CA GLY A 402 9.19 -21.28 2.46
C GLY A 402 8.57 -22.17 3.54
N ASP A 403 9.33 -22.63 4.54
CA ASP A 403 8.76 -23.33 5.68
C ASP A 403 7.82 -22.41 6.47
N THR A 404 6.68 -22.94 6.90
CA THR A 404 5.73 -22.17 7.71
C THR A 404 6.30 -21.97 9.11
N VAL A 405 6.48 -20.72 9.51
CA VAL A 405 6.95 -20.32 10.85
C VAL A 405 5.84 -19.75 11.72
N GLY A 406 4.71 -19.35 11.12
CA GLY A 406 3.52 -18.91 11.82
C GLY A 406 2.26 -19.42 11.13
N ARG A 407 1.38 -20.09 11.88
CA ARG A 407 0.10 -20.63 11.40
C ARG A 407 -1.10 -19.87 11.95
N MET A 408 -2.07 -19.64 11.09
CA MET A 408 -3.35 -19.08 11.50
C MET A 408 -4.25 -20.14 12.13
N ALA A 409 -4.87 -19.82 13.26
CA ALA A 409 -5.90 -20.66 13.85
C ALA A 409 -7.08 -20.85 12.87
N PRO A 410 -7.78 -22.01 12.89
CA PRO A 410 -8.98 -22.20 12.08
C PRO A 410 -10.00 -21.07 12.28
N GLY A 411 -10.55 -20.52 11.20
CA GLY A 411 -11.50 -19.41 11.24
C GLY A 411 -10.92 -18.02 11.54
N ALA A 412 -9.66 -17.91 12.00
CA ALA A 412 -9.04 -16.62 12.24
C ALA A 412 -8.74 -15.86 10.94
N LEU A 413 -9.07 -14.57 10.93
CA LEU A 413 -8.76 -13.66 9.83
C LEU A 413 -7.26 -13.39 9.78
N GLY A 414 -6.59 -13.94 8.77
CA GLY A 414 -5.16 -13.79 8.57
C GLY A 414 -4.60 -14.79 7.56
N ALA A 415 -3.30 -14.72 7.30
CA ALA A 415 -2.60 -15.62 6.38
C ALA A 415 -1.30 -16.13 7.01
N ASP A 416 -0.87 -17.32 6.62
CA ASP A 416 0.30 -17.95 7.23
C ASP A 416 1.60 -17.19 6.92
N VAL A 417 2.59 -17.36 7.79
CA VAL A 417 3.88 -16.67 7.76
C VAL A 417 4.98 -17.69 7.55
N HIS A 418 5.95 -17.36 6.70
CA HIS A 418 6.97 -18.29 6.21
C HIS A 418 8.38 -17.77 6.47
N ALA A 419 9.33 -18.69 6.63
CA ALA A 419 10.74 -18.38 6.62
C ALA A 419 11.13 -17.79 5.26
N SER A 420 11.85 -16.67 5.26
CA SER A 420 12.30 -15.99 4.04
C SER A 420 13.73 -16.36 3.64
N ILE A 421 14.45 -17.06 4.51
CA ILE A 421 15.81 -17.56 4.28
C ILE A 421 15.95 -18.97 4.85
N ASP A 422 16.93 -19.72 4.35
CA ASP A 422 17.40 -20.94 5.00
C ASP A 422 18.20 -20.57 6.26
N GLY A 423 17.98 -21.28 7.36
CA GLY A 423 18.68 -20.96 8.60
C GLY A 423 18.22 -21.71 9.83
N VAL A 424 18.61 -21.17 10.99
CA VAL A 424 18.23 -21.66 12.31
C VAL A 424 17.39 -20.60 13.00
N VAL A 425 16.28 -21.01 13.59
CA VAL A 425 15.45 -20.14 14.43
C VAL A 425 16.26 -19.77 15.67
N GLU A 426 16.69 -18.52 15.77
CA GLU A 426 17.47 -18.04 16.92
C GLU A 426 16.56 -17.69 18.08
N ARG A 427 15.39 -17.11 17.78
CA ARG A 427 14.44 -16.64 18.80
C ARG A 427 13.01 -16.63 18.26
N VAL A 428 12.06 -16.92 19.13
CA VAL A 428 10.62 -16.79 18.89
C VAL A 428 10.09 -15.80 19.91
N ASP A 429 9.73 -14.61 19.44
CA ASP A 429 9.15 -13.53 20.23
C ASP A 429 7.61 -13.59 20.15
N ALA A 430 6.92 -12.79 20.97
CA ALA A 430 5.45 -12.74 20.95
C ALA A 430 4.87 -12.23 19.62
N ASP A 431 5.65 -11.41 18.88
CA ASP A 431 5.20 -10.72 17.67
C ASP A 431 6.04 -11.06 16.42
N ALA A 432 7.13 -11.83 16.55
CA ALA A 432 8.04 -12.14 15.45
C ALA A 432 8.84 -13.44 15.66
N VAL A 433 9.40 -13.97 14.57
CA VAL A 433 10.38 -15.07 14.57
C VAL A 433 11.69 -14.56 14.00
N VAL A 434 12.81 -14.78 14.70
CA VAL A 434 14.16 -14.40 14.26
C VAL A 434 14.89 -15.62 13.73
N ILE A 435 15.36 -15.55 12.48
CA ILE A 435 16.11 -16.61 11.83
C ILE A 435 17.49 -16.06 11.45
N GLY A 436 18.53 -16.74 11.91
CA GLY A 436 19.91 -16.52 11.48
C GLY A 436 20.24 -17.45 10.32
N ARG A 437 20.87 -16.93 9.28
CA ARG A 437 21.28 -17.69 8.10
C ARG A 437 22.26 -18.79 8.48
N GLU A 438 22.10 -19.96 7.88
CA GLU A 438 23.10 -21.00 7.97
C GLU A 438 24.22 -20.76 6.95
N ALA A 439 25.48 -20.74 7.39
CA ALA A 439 26.62 -20.64 6.48
C ALA A 439 26.58 -21.81 5.48
N ALA A 440 26.68 -21.49 4.18
CA ALA A 440 26.77 -22.52 3.14
C ALA A 440 27.96 -23.44 3.44
N ARG A 441 27.69 -24.73 3.64
CA ARG A 441 28.71 -25.76 3.84
C ARG A 441 29.31 -26.24 2.53
#